data_AF-A0A7J4V4E0-F1
#
_entry.id   AF-A0A7J4V4E0-F1
#
_cell.length_a   1.000
_cell.length_b   1.000
_cell.length_c   1.000
_cell.angle_alpha   90.00
_cell.angle_beta   90.00
_cell.angle_gamma   90.00
#
_symmetry.space_group_name_H-M   'P 1'
#
loop_
_entity.id
_entity.type
_entity.pdbx_description
1 polymer ?
#
loop_
_entity_poly.entity_id
_entity_poly.type
_entity_poly.pdbx_seq_one_letter_code
_entity_poly.pdbx_strand_id
1 'polypeptide(L)'
;MEVVRKVVGTFSQKVGRHGLFEGLKVTLKEVHKREKSELYEIHAHLFGKGHKFNASAMGRNLFMALDDALKRVEREAEHVLAKFK
;
A
#
# COMPACT_ATOMS: atom_id res chain seq x y z
N MET A 1 2.83 8.02 -15.94
CA MET A 1 2.64 7.11 -14.77
C MET A 1 1.27 6.40 -14.80
N GLU A 2 0.84 5.85 -15.93
CA GLU A 2 -0.52 5.26 -16.02
C GLU A 2 -0.68 3.95 -15.25
N VAL A 3 0.36 3.10 -15.22
CA VAL A 3 0.33 1.81 -14.52
C VAL A 3 0.18 1.99 -13.01
N VAL A 4 0.96 2.88 -12.39
CA VAL A 4 0.85 3.18 -10.95
C VAL A 4 -0.55 3.71 -10.61
N ARG A 5 -1.07 4.65 -11.42
CA ARG A 5 -2.42 5.18 -11.25
C ARG A 5 -3.48 4.09 -11.36
N LYS A 6 -3.31 3.13 -12.27
CA LYS A 6 -4.24 2.00 -12.46
C LYS A 6 -4.20 1.04 -11.27
N VAL A 7 -3.01 0.69 -10.78
CA VAL A 7 -2.84 -0.19 -9.61
C VAL A 7 -3.41 0.46 -8.36
N VAL A 8 -3.03 1.70 -8.07
CA VAL A 8 -3.54 2.46 -6.92
C VAL A 8 -5.04 2.74 -7.06
N GLY A 9 -5.52 3.11 -8.26
CA GLY A 9 -6.93 3.38 -8.49
C GLY A 9 -7.83 2.16 -8.33
N THR A 10 -7.39 0.99 -8.81
CA THR A 10 -8.09 -0.29 -8.62
C THR A 10 -8.19 -0.62 -7.12
N PHE A 11 -7.10 -0.44 -6.39
CA PHE A 11 -7.07 -0.63 -4.95
C PHE A 11 -8.03 0.34 -4.23
N SER A 12 -7.91 1.64 -4.50
CA SER A 12 -8.76 2.69 -3.91
C SER A 12 -10.25 2.45 -4.15
N GLN A 13 -10.62 1.97 -5.34
CA GLN A 13 -12.01 1.59 -5.63
C GLN A 13 -12.47 0.39 -4.81
N LYS A 14 -11.63 -0.62 -4.64
CA LYS A 14 -11.93 -1.81 -3.82
C LYS A 14 -12.16 -1.42 -2.36
N VAL A 15 -11.21 -0.71 -1.75
CA VAL A 15 -11.31 -0.30 -0.34
C VAL A 15 -12.42 0.73 -0.14
N GLY A 16 -12.61 1.67 -1.07
CA GLY A 16 -13.65 2.69 -1.00
C GLY A 16 -15.08 2.14 -0.90
N ARG A 17 -15.35 0.94 -1.46
CA ARG A 17 -16.65 0.26 -1.32
C ARG A 17 -17.01 -0.09 0.11
N HIS A 18 -16.04 -0.21 1.01
CA HIS A 18 -16.30 -0.47 2.42
C HIS A 18 -16.82 0.78 3.15
N GLY A 19 -16.58 1.99 2.62
CA GLY A 19 -16.97 3.27 3.26
C GLY A 19 -16.20 3.58 4.56
N LEU A 20 -15.22 2.77 4.92
CA LEU A 20 -14.46 2.86 6.17
C LEU A 20 -13.12 3.60 6.01
N PHE A 21 -12.69 3.83 4.77
CA PHE A 21 -11.35 4.32 4.45
C PHE A 21 -11.41 5.76 3.94
N GLU A 22 -10.51 6.57 4.47
CA GLU A 22 -10.43 8.03 4.25
C GLU A 22 -9.32 8.39 3.26
N GLY A 23 -8.29 7.55 3.14
CA GLY A 23 -7.19 7.82 2.21
C GLY A 23 -6.11 6.75 2.20
N LEU A 24 -5.26 6.81 1.18
CA LEU A 24 -4.08 5.97 1.01
C LEU A 24 -2.88 6.86 0.68
N LYS A 25 -1.77 6.65 1.39
CA LYS A 25 -0.47 7.24 1.07
C LYS A 25 0.53 6.13 0.76
N VAL A 26 1.15 6.21 -0.41
CA VAL A 26 2.22 5.30 -0.81
C VAL A 26 3.51 6.09 -0.96
N THR A 27 4.59 5.61 -0.35
CA THR A 27 5.92 6.21 -0.42
C THR A 27 6.90 5.19 -0.96
N LEU A 28 7.67 5.54 -2.00
CA LEU A 28 8.86 4.80 -2.38
C LEU A 28 10.03 5.32 -1.54
N LYS A 29 10.63 4.46 -0.75
CA LYS A 29 11.82 4.80 0.03
C LYS A 29 13.06 4.49 -0.79
N GLU A 30 14.00 5.43 -0.80
CA GLU A 30 15.32 5.22 -1.39
C GLU A 30 16.09 4.21 -0.52
N VAL A 31 16.32 3.03 -1.08
CA VAL A 31 17.12 1.97 -0.43
C VAL A 31 18.40 1.80 -1.21
N HIS A 32 19.52 1.82 -0.50
CA HIS A 32 20.86 1.58 -1.03
C HIS A 32 21.28 2.59 -2.12
N LYS A 33 21.86 3.73 -1.71
CA LYS A 33 22.55 4.72 -2.56
C LYS A 33 23.81 4.16 -3.25
N ARG A 34 23.74 2.96 -3.80
CA ARG A 34 24.81 2.31 -4.55
C ARG A 34 24.40 2.28 -6.01
N GLU A 35 25.33 2.62 -6.90
CA GLU A 35 25.14 2.46 -8.35
C GLU A 35 24.59 1.06 -8.65
N LYS A 36 23.43 1.00 -9.33
CA LYS A 36 22.73 -0.23 -9.75
C LYS A 36 21.94 -1.02 -8.69
N SER A 37 21.55 -0.44 -7.56
CA SER A 37 20.57 -1.13 -6.69
C SER A 37 19.15 -1.04 -7.26
N GLU A 38 18.62 -2.15 -7.78
CA GLU A 38 17.23 -2.27 -8.26
C GLU A 38 16.25 -2.61 -7.11
N LEU A 39 16.64 -2.39 -5.85
CA LEU A 39 15.80 -2.76 -4.70
C LEU A 39 14.85 -1.61 -4.36
N TYR A 40 13.55 -1.85 -4.52
CA TYR A 40 12.49 -0.90 -4.20
C TYR A 40 11.86 -1.25 -2.87
N GLU A 41 11.83 -0.31 -1.92
CA GLU A 41 11.09 -0.42 -0.66
C GLU A 41 9.86 0.49 -0.73
N ILE A 42 8.68 -0.12 -0.72
CA ILE A 42 7.40 0.58 -0.75
C ILE A 42 6.79 0.57 0.65
N HIS A 43 6.34 1.75 1.09
CA HIS A 43 5.55 1.94 2.30
C HIS A 43 4.13 2.36 1.93
N ALA A 44 3.14 1.59 2.36
CA ALA A 44 1.73 1.88 2.18
C ALA A 44 1.10 2.21 3.54
N HIS A 45 0.41 3.35 3.59
CA HIS A 45 -0.35 3.82 4.74
C HIS A 45 -1.81 3.99 4.35
N LEU A 46 -2.69 3.20 4.94
CA LEU A 46 -4.13 3.28 4.74
C LEU A 46 -4.76 3.93 5.97
N PHE A 47 -5.64 4.90 5.75
CA PHE A 47 -6.34 5.64 6.80
C PHE A 47 -7.81 5.27 6.77
N GLY A 48 -8.42 5.02 7.92
CA GLY A 48 -9.85 4.75 8.00
C GLY A 48 -10.36 4.64 9.44
N LYS A 49 -11.53 5.25 9.71
CA LYS A 49 -12.14 5.31 11.04
C LYS A 49 -11.19 5.84 12.13
N GLY A 50 -10.38 6.84 11.80
CA GLY A 50 -9.36 7.36 12.72
C GLY A 50 -8.18 6.41 13.03
N HIS A 51 -8.11 5.25 12.37
CA HIS A 51 -6.98 4.32 12.47
C HIS A 51 -6.04 4.48 11.27
N LYS A 52 -4.76 4.17 11.51
CA LYS A 52 -3.71 4.13 10.50
C LYS A 52 -3.14 2.72 10.41
N PHE A 53 -3.29 2.10 9.25
CA PHE A 53 -2.76 0.77 8.92
C PHE A 53 -1.49 0.94 8.08
N ASN A 54 -0.44 0.19 8.38
CA ASN A 54 0.87 0.39 7.78
C ASN A 54 1.47 -0.93 7.31
N ALA A 55 1.76 -1.03 6.02
CA ALA A 55 2.53 -2.14 5.49
C ALA A 55 3.70 -1.67 4.64
N SER A 56 4.72 -2.50 4.58
CA SER A 56 5.83 -2.32 3.64
C SER A 56 6.14 -3.61 2.89
N ALA A 57 6.71 -3.44 1.70
CA ALA A 57 7.23 -4.52 0.89
C ALA A 57 8.52 -4.08 0.20
N MET A 58 9.42 -5.04 0.00
CA MET A 58 10.68 -4.84 -0.70
C MET A 58 10.74 -5.80 -1.88
N GLY A 59 11.20 -5.32 -3.03
CA GLY A 59 11.33 -6.17 -4.20
C GLY A 59 12.26 -5.57 -5.25
N ARG A 60 12.77 -6.42 -6.14
CA ARG A 60 13.56 -5.98 -7.30
C ARG A 60 12.71 -5.43 -8.45
N ASN A 61 11.39 -5.60 -8.34
CA ASN A 61 10.41 -5.07 -9.28
C ASN A 61 9.48 -4.11 -8.54
N LEU A 62 9.45 -2.85 -8.99
CA LEU A 62 8.67 -1.78 -8.38
C LEU A 62 7.17 -2.10 -8.30
N PHE A 63 6.60 -2.68 -9.36
CA PHE A 63 5.16 -2.96 -9.44
C PHE A 63 4.76 -4.13 -8.56
N MET A 64 5.61 -5.18 -8.48
CA MET A 64 5.39 -6.29 -7.54
C MET A 64 5.50 -5.82 -6.10
N ALA A 65 6.52 -5.01 -5.77
CA ALA A 65 6.66 -4.45 -4.42
C ALA A 65 5.46 -3.54 -4.06
N LEU A 66 4.94 -2.77 -5.03
CA LEU A 66 3.74 -1.95 -4.83
C LEU A 66 2.50 -2.81 -4.56
N ASP A 67 2.23 -3.80 -5.42
CA ASP A 67 1.08 -4.69 -5.27
C ASP A 67 1.12 -5.46 -3.93
N ASP A 68 2.31 -5.95 -3.54
CA ASP A 68 2.51 -6.62 -2.26
C ASP A 68 2.25 -5.69 -1.07
N ALA A 69 2.75 -4.44 -1.10
CA ALA A 69 2.50 -3.48 -0.04
C ALA A 69 1.00 -3.17 0.11
N LEU A 70 0.29 -2.99 -1.01
CA LEU A 70 -1.15 -2.74 -1.02
C LEU A 70 -1.95 -3.93 -0.47
N LYS A 71 -1.64 -5.16 -0.90
CA LYS A 71 -2.28 -6.38 -0.37
C LYS A 71 -2.03 -6.61 1.11
N ARG A 72 -0.85 -6.20 1.62
CA ARG A 72 -0.52 -6.32 3.04
C ARG A 72 -1.31 -5.32 3.88
N VAL A 73 -1.36 -4.04 3.47
CA VAL A 73 -2.10 -3.01 4.23
C VAL A 73 -3.60 -3.26 4.22
N GLU A 74 -4.15 -3.82 3.14
CA GLU A 74 -5.54 -4.25 3.09
C GLU A 74 -5.83 -5.38 4.09
N ARG A 75 -5.00 -6.42 4.12
CA ARG A 75 -5.17 -7.53 5.08
C ARG A 75 -5.07 -7.06 6.52
N GLU A 76 -4.15 -6.15 6.81
CA GLU A 76 -4.03 -5.53 8.13
C GLU A 76 -5.31 -4.77 8.51
N ALA A 77 -5.83 -3.97 7.58
CA ALA A 77 -7.06 -3.23 7.81
C ALA A 77 -8.29 -4.13 7.97
N GLU A 78 -8.44 -5.16 7.15
CA GLU A 78 -9.52 -6.15 7.27
C GLU A 78 -9.48 -6.87 8.62
N HIS A 79 -8.29 -7.31 9.06
CA HIS A 79 -8.13 -7.98 10.34
C HIS A 79 -8.51 -7.06 11.51
N VAL A 80 -8.09 -5.79 11.49
CA VAL A 80 -8.42 -4.85 12.56
C VAL A 80 -9.91 -4.48 12.53
N LEU A 81 -10.48 -4.17 11.36
CA LEU A 81 -11.88 -3.80 11.22
C LEU A 81 -12.84 -4.96 11.54
N ALA A 82 -12.43 -6.21 11.29
CA ALA A 82 -13.19 -7.40 11.70
C ALA A 82 -13.30 -7.54 13.23
N LYS A 83 -12.37 -6.96 14.01
CA LYS A 83 -12.46 -6.93 15.48
C LYS A 83 -13.47 -5.91 16.02
N PHE A 84 -13.97 -5.02 15.16
CA PHE A 84 -14.94 -3.97 15.52
C PHE A 84 -16.37 -4.25 14.98
N LYS A 85 -16.59 -5.41 14.37
CA LYS A 85 -17.93 -5.93 14.03
C LYS A 85 -18.39 -6.91 15.09
#